data_AF-A0A662LWA0-F1
#
_entry.id   AF-A0A662LWA0-F1
#
_cell.length_a   1.000
_cell.length_b   1.000
_cell.length_c   1.000
_cell.angle_alpha   90.00
_cell.angle_beta   90.00
_cell.angle_gamma   90.00
#
_symmetry.space_group_name_H-M   'P 1'
#
loop_
_entity.id
_entity.type
_entity.pdbx_description
1 polymer ?
#
loop_
_entity_poly.entity_id
_entity_poly.type
_entity_poly.pdbx_seq_one_letter_code
_entity_poly.pdbx_strand_id
1 'polypeptide(L)'
;MKKILSLLVISSFLLSGAVLASINTQHAAMPTTIEELTSNSIETKTIEKTIHFSSPTTVEDGKYVLVKTDNSNNILRNEENPMLPYRVETMEFPIGTKIVSVEVQHSEPKEMELTKKISPAPLATATNMKNAEVKFVEGKIYRSNKEYPQTWNDWNVGVGLDGDKHVFYLSVQLYPTRYNPGENKITYVTDMELKVKYTPPSKPLLTNELYDLLIIAPSEFSDGLQPLVEHKNSHNVDTIL
;
A
#
# COMPACT_ATOMS: atom_id res chain seq x y z
N MET A 1 -28.30 34.54 32.07
CA MET A 1 -28.59 33.31 32.83
C MET A 1 -29.95 32.77 32.39
N LYS A 2 -30.04 31.46 32.13
CA LYS A 2 -31.24 30.59 32.04
C LYS A 2 -32.23 30.90 30.88
N LYS A 3 -32.18 30.11 29.81
CA LYS A 3 -32.98 28.88 29.51
C LYS A 3 -34.40 29.20 29.04
N ILE A 4 -34.63 29.14 27.72
CA ILE A 4 -35.94 28.98 27.09
C ILE A 4 -35.76 28.06 25.87
N LEU A 5 -36.37 26.87 25.89
CA LEU A 5 -36.92 26.17 24.72
C LEU A 5 -37.71 24.97 25.25
N SER A 6 -39.02 25.06 25.41
CA SER A 6 -40.12 25.07 24.41
C SER A 6 -40.53 23.65 23.98
N LEU A 7 -41.79 23.35 24.27
CA LEU A 7 -42.59 22.16 24.03
C LEU A 7 -43.50 22.43 22.82
N LEU A 8 -43.72 21.48 21.89
CA LEU A 8 -44.89 21.25 21.00
C LEU A 8 -44.39 20.53 19.71
N VAL A 9 -45.11 19.69 18.97
CA VAL A 9 -46.38 18.95 19.11
C VAL A 9 -46.50 18.05 17.86
N ILE A 10 -47.26 16.97 18.02
CA ILE A 10 -47.68 15.99 17.02
C ILE A 10 -48.74 16.58 16.07
N SER A 11 -48.66 16.32 14.76
CA SER A 11 -49.78 16.34 13.78
C SER A 11 -49.18 16.35 12.36
N SER A 12 -49.67 15.68 11.32
CA SER A 12 -50.67 14.64 11.08
C SER A 12 -50.50 14.23 9.61
N PHE A 13 -50.80 12.98 9.30
CA PHE A 13 -50.84 12.41 7.97
C PHE A 13 -52.26 12.59 7.43
N LEU A 14 -52.50 13.26 6.31
CA LEU A 14 -53.73 13.13 5.50
C LEU A 14 -53.55 13.66 4.06
N LEU A 15 -54.26 12.99 3.16
CA LEU A 15 -54.22 12.94 1.70
C LEU A 15 -54.52 14.25 0.93
N SER A 16 -53.96 14.36 -0.28
CA SER A 16 -54.64 14.59 -1.59
C SER A 16 -53.54 14.77 -2.66
N GLY A 17 -53.56 14.26 -3.89
CA GLY A 17 -54.64 13.85 -4.77
C GLY A 17 -54.60 14.72 -6.04
N ALA A 18 -53.97 14.25 -7.12
CA ALA A 18 -54.26 14.69 -8.49
C ALA A 18 -53.65 13.72 -9.52
N VAL A 19 -54.53 12.93 -10.15
CA VAL A 19 -54.28 12.21 -11.40
C VAL A 19 -54.64 13.18 -12.53
N LEU A 20 -53.74 13.37 -13.51
CA LEU A 20 -54.10 13.92 -14.81
C LEU A 20 -53.62 12.94 -15.89
N ALA A 21 -54.60 12.29 -16.50
CA ALA A 21 -54.44 11.54 -17.74
C ALA A 21 -54.63 12.48 -18.93
N SER A 22 -53.84 12.32 -19.99
CA SER A 22 -54.20 12.73 -21.35
C SER A 22 -53.34 12.05 -22.41
N ILE A 23 -53.99 11.07 -23.06
CA ILE A 23 -54.04 10.72 -24.49
C ILE A 23 -52.77 10.52 -25.35
N ASN A 24 -52.72 9.26 -25.80
CA ASN A 24 -52.02 8.62 -26.90
C ASN A 24 -52.15 9.36 -28.26
N THR A 25 -51.02 9.55 -28.95
CA THR A 25 -50.97 9.62 -30.42
C THR A 25 -49.82 8.75 -30.91
N GLN A 26 -50.14 7.91 -31.89
CA GLN A 26 -49.26 6.90 -32.49
C GLN A 26 -48.03 7.56 -33.12
N HIS A 27 -46.83 7.14 -32.70
CA HIS A 27 -45.59 7.48 -33.37
C HIS A 27 -45.16 6.30 -34.25
N ALA A 28 -45.10 6.56 -35.56
CA ALA A 28 -44.50 5.65 -36.52
C ALA A 28 -42.99 5.56 -36.28
N ALA A 29 -42.48 4.34 -36.38
CA ALA A 29 -41.09 3.98 -36.09
C ALA A 29 -40.08 4.57 -37.08
N MET A 30 -38.98 5.09 -36.54
CA MET A 30 -37.66 5.16 -37.17
C MET A 30 -36.68 4.49 -36.18
N PRO A 31 -35.88 3.49 -36.59
CA PRO A 31 -34.96 2.83 -35.68
C PRO A 31 -33.71 3.71 -35.55
N THR A 32 -33.67 4.55 -34.52
CA THR A 32 -32.40 5.08 -34.05
C THR A 32 -31.85 4.07 -33.07
N THR A 33 -30.91 3.26 -33.53
CA THR A 33 -30.00 2.50 -32.66
C THR A 33 -29.31 3.50 -31.75
N ILE A 34 -29.83 3.65 -30.53
CA ILE A 34 -29.07 4.22 -29.43
C ILE A 34 -28.12 3.11 -29.03
N GLU A 35 -26.87 3.19 -29.51
CA GLU A 35 -25.78 2.51 -28.82
C GLU A 35 -25.82 2.96 -27.38
N GLU A 36 -26.19 2.03 -26.51
CA GLU A 36 -26.08 2.15 -25.07
C GLU A 36 -24.59 2.34 -24.76
N LEU A 37 -24.17 3.61 -24.68
CA LEU A 37 -22.90 4.00 -24.09
C LEU A 37 -22.98 3.60 -22.61
N THR A 38 -22.67 2.35 -22.32
CA THR A 38 -22.40 1.87 -20.97
C THR A 38 -21.24 2.71 -20.44
N SER A 39 -21.58 3.70 -19.62
CA SER A 39 -20.61 4.35 -18.74
C SER A 39 -20.04 3.26 -17.84
N ASN A 40 -18.89 2.71 -18.24
CA ASN A 40 -18.06 1.88 -17.38
C ASN A 40 -17.55 2.78 -16.25
N SER A 41 -18.37 2.98 -15.22
CA SER A 41 -17.89 3.56 -13.98
C SER A 41 -16.83 2.61 -13.44
N ILE A 42 -15.60 3.10 -13.41
CA ILE A 42 -14.48 2.37 -12.83
C ILE A 42 -14.78 2.21 -11.33
N GLU A 43 -15.25 1.04 -10.93
CA GLU A 43 -15.62 0.77 -9.54
C GLU A 43 -14.37 0.88 -8.65
N THR A 44 -14.34 1.88 -7.78
CA THR A 44 -13.25 2.06 -6.81
C THR A 44 -13.62 1.33 -5.52
N LYS A 45 -12.75 0.42 -5.08
CA LYS A 45 -12.88 -0.36 -3.86
C LYS A 45 -12.01 0.20 -2.76
N THR A 46 -12.38 -0.05 -1.51
CA THR A 46 -11.67 0.42 -0.33
C THR A 46 -11.39 -0.74 0.62
N ILE A 47 -10.18 -0.80 1.16
CA ILE A 47 -9.78 -1.66 2.28
C ILE A 47 -9.43 -0.75 3.46
N GLU A 48 -9.98 -1.05 4.63
CA GLU A 48 -9.69 -0.34 5.87
C GLU A 48 -9.19 -1.34 6.92
N LYS A 49 -8.14 -0.97 7.64
CA LYS A 49 -7.54 -1.79 8.69
C LYS A 49 -7.06 -0.92 9.83
N THR A 50 -7.48 -1.23 11.04
CA THR A 50 -6.95 -0.63 12.27
C THR A 50 -5.94 -1.57 12.90
N ILE A 51 -4.77 -1.04 13.23
CA ILE A 51 -3.69 -1.76 13.89
C ILE A 51 -3.46 -1.11 15.25
N HIS A 52 -3.47 -1.94 16.29
CA HIS A 52 -3.19 -1.53 17.66
C HIS A 52 -1.78 -1.99 18.06
N PHE A 53 -1.00 -1.08 18.62
CA PHE A 53 0.35 -1.29 19.12
C PHE A 53 0.37 -1.10 20.63
N SER A 54 1.21 -1.87 21.34
CA SER A 54 1.45 -1.59 22.75
C SER A 54 2.32 -0.34 22.91
N SER A 55 2.34 0.25 24.10
CA SER A 55 3.34 1.26 24.42
C SER A 55 4.74 0.64 24.31
N PRO A 56 5.71 1.36 23.73
CA PRO A 56 7.06 0.84 23.54
C PRO A 56 7.74 0.55 24.88
N THR A 57 8.53 -0.52 24.90
CA THR A 57 9.40 -0.88 26.02
C THR A 57 10.84 -0.99 25.55
N THR A 58 11.80 -0.90 26.47
CA THR A 58 13.23 -1.02 26.16
C THR A 58 13.82 -2.28 26.78
N VAL A 59 14.77 -2.88 26.05
CA VAL A 59 15.59 -3.99 26.53
C VAL A 59 17.06 -3.60 26.39
N GLU A 60 17.84 -3.85 27.43
CA GLU A 60 19.27 -3.55 27.46
C GLU A 60 20.05 -4.34 26.39
N ASP A 61 20.93 -3.64 25.68
CA ASP A 61 21.80 -4.19 24.62
C ASP A 61 23.21 -3.58 24.76
N GLY A 62 23.90 -3.98 25.82
CA GLY A 62 25.23 -3.45 26.17
C GLY A 62 25.21 -1.94 26.44
N LYS A 63 25.81 -1.16 25.54
CA LYS A 63 25.85 0.31 25.61
C LYS A 63 24.62 0.99 24.99
N TYR A 64 23.72 0.21 24.38
CA TYR A 64 22.50 0.65 23.73
C TYR A 64 21.26 0.03 24.38
N VAL A 65 20.09 0.40 23.85
CA VAL A 65 18.83 -0.31 24.07
C VAL A 65 18.20 -0.75 22.75
N LEU A 66 17.41 -1.81 22.82
CA LEU A 66 16.47 -2.21 21.77
C LEU A 66 15.06 -1.78 22.17
N VAL A 67 14.32 -1.22 21.22
CA VAL A 67 12.90 -0.87 21.43
C VAL A 67 12.02 -2.03 20.98
N LYS A 68 11.01 -2.36 21.79
CA LYS A 68 10.00 -3.39 21.50
C LYS A 68 8.61 -2.80 21.58
N THR A 69 7.78 -3.18 20.61
CA THR A 69 6.39 -2.78 20.47
C THR A 69 5.61 -3.98 19.95
N ASP A 70 4.54 -4.39 20.65
CA ASP A 70 3.71 -5.51 20.22
C ASP A 70 3.03 -5.20 18.89
N ASN A 71 2.68 -6.24 18.13
CA ASN A 71 2.16 -6.16 16.77
C ASN A 71 3.10 -5.55 15.72
N SER A 72 4.34 -5.21 16.08
CA SER A 72 5.42 -5.05 15.10
C SER A 72 5.90 -6.43 14.64
N ASN A 73 6.01 -6.63 13.32
CA ASN A 73 6.43 -7.90 12.72
C ASN A 73 7.80 -7.80 12.01
N ASN A 74 8.43 -6.63 12.05
CA ASN A 74 9.70 -6.37 11.40
C ASN A 74 10.52 -5.33 12.19
N ILE A 75 11.80 -5.18 11.84
CA ILE A 75 12.74 -4.23 12.46
C ILE A 75 13.47 -3.47 11.35
N LEU A 76 13.47 -2.15 11.43
CA LEU A 76 14.17 -1.28 10.47
C LEU A 76 15.67 -1.48 10.64
N ARG A 77 16.35 -1.98 9.60
CA ARG A 77 17.76 -2.42 9.65
C ARG A 77 18.62 -1.73 8.60
N ASN A 78 18.40 -0.45 8.38
CA ASN A 78 19.29 0.33 7.52
C ASN A 78 20.63 0.46 8.25
N GLU A 79 21.71 0.00 7.61
CA GLU A 79 23.05 -0.01 8.19
C GLU A 79 23.38 1.32 8.87
N GLU A 80 24.02 1.22 10.03
CA GLU A 80 24.45 2.35 10.86
C GLU A 80 23.31 3.20 11.46
N ASN A 81 22.04 2.96 11.10
CA ASN A 81 20.90 3.70 11.62
C ASN A 81 20.22 2.97 12.78
N PRO A 82 19.49 3.69 13.65
CA PRO A 82 18.77 3.10 14.78
C PRO A 82 17.82 1.97 14.37
N MET A 83 17.91 0.82 15.04
CA MET A 83 16.97 -0.28 14.84
C MET A 83 15.64 -0.01 15.55
N LEU A 84 14.56 0.11 14.77
CA LEU A 84 13.23 0.40 15.28
C LEU A 84 12.22 -0.69 14.88
N PRO A 85 11.33 -1.10 15.78
CA PRO A 85 10.26 -2.03 15.44
C PRO A 85 9.24 -1.34 14.53
N TYR A 86 8.78 -2.08 13.52
CA TYR A 86 7.74 -1.61 12.62
C TYR A 86 6.88 -2.76 12.13
N ARG A 87 5.78 -2.43 11.47
CA ARG A 87 4.85 -3.42 10.93
C ARG A 87 4.75 -3.28 9.41
N VAL A 88 4.80 -4.41 8.71
CA VAL A 88 4.49 -4.48 7.28
C VAL A 88 3.12 -5.14 7.11
N GLU A 89 2.24 -4.46 6.39
CA GLU A 89 0.96 -4.97 5.90
C GLU A 89 1.06 -5.19 4.39
N THR A 90 1.06 -6.46 3.98
CA THR A 90 1.08 -6.83 2.56
C THR A 90 -0.31 -7.26 2.13
N MET A 91 -0.81 -6.66 1.06
CA MET A 91 -2.08 -7.01 0.42
C MET A 91 -1.81 -7.47 -1.01
N GLU A 92 -2.58 -8.47 -1.43
CA GLU A 92 -2.50 -9.07 -2.75
C GLU A 92 -3.68 -8.65 -3.60
N PHE A 93 -3.40 -8.32 -4.87
CA PHE A 93 -4.41 -7.92 -5.83
C PHE A 93 -4.19 -8.61 -7.17
N PRO A 94 -5.26 -8.75 -7.98
CA PRO A 94 -5.12 -9.14 -9.38
C PRO A 94 -4.23 -8.17 -10.16
N ILE A 95 -3.42 -8.68 -11.08
CA ILE A 95 -2.57 -7.84 -11.92
C ILE A 95 -3.40 -6.91 -12.79
N GLY A 96 -2.94 -5.65 -12.84
CA GLY A 96 -3.65 -4.54 -13.47
C GLY A 96 -4.48 -3.71 -12.50
N THR A 97 -4.51 -4.10 -11.22
CA THR A 97 -5.03 -3.26 -10.16
C THR A 97 -4.27 -1.94 -10.10
N LYS A 98 -5.00 -0.83 -9.99
CA LYS A 98 -4.44 0.50 -9.78
C LYS A 98 -4.69 0.93 -8.36
N ILE A 99 -3.63 1.24 -7.61
CA ILE A 99 -3.73 1.87 -6.30
C ILE A 99 -4.08 3.35 -6.51
N VAL A 100 -5.21 3.78 -5.97
CA VAL A 100 -5.72 5.15 -6.06
C VAL A 100 -5.16 5.99 -4.91
N SER A 101 -5.20 5.46 -3.69
CA SER A 101 -4.54 6.10 -2.53
C SER A 101 -4.20 5.08 -1.45
N VAL A 102 -3.17 5.42 -0.67
CA VAL A 102 -2.81 4.79 0.60
C VAL A 102 -2.75 5.89 1.64
N GLU A 103 -3.70 5.87 2.58
CA GLU A 103 -3.85 6.86 3.62
C GLU A 103 -3.64 6.18 4.97
N VAL A 104 -2.79 6.77 5.83
CA VAL A 104 -2.59 6.27 7.20
C VAL A 104 -2.85 7.40 8.17
N GLN A 105 -3.82 7.20 9.06
CA GLN A 105 -4.06 8.04 10.22
C GLN A 105 -3.52 7.34 11.47
N HIS A 106 -3.26 8.10 12.54
CA HIS A 106 -2.73 7.55 13.77
C HIS A 106 -3.32 8.25 14.99
N SER A 107 -3.22 7.60 16.16
CA SER A 107 -3.56 8.20 17.44
C SER A 107 -2.69 9.43 17.76
N GLU A 108 -3.06 10.18 18.78
CA GLU A 108 -2.22 11.26 19.29
C GLU A 108 -0.81 10.73 19.65
N PRO A 109 0.27 11.35 19.13
CA PRO A 109 1.62 10.96 19.47
C PRO A 109 1.95 11.20 20.94
N LYS A 110 2.71 10.27 21.52
CA LYS A 110 3.22 10.33 22.90
C LYS A 110 4.74 10.26 22.88
N GLU A 111 5.38 10.84 23.89
CA GLU A 111 6.84 10.83 24.03
C GLU A 111 7.28 9.87 25.14
N MET A 112 8.46 9.27 24.96
CA MET A 112 9.17 8.51 25.99
C MET A 112 10.66 8.81 25.90
N GLU A 113 11.24 9.27 27.01
CA GLU A 113 12.67 9.46 27.18
C GLU A 113 13.41 8.13 27.28
N LEU A 114 14.61 8.05 26.71
CA LEU A 114 15.46 6.86 26.79
C LEU A 114 16.66 7.09 27.71
N THR A 115 17.07 6.03 28.40
CA THR A 115 18.27 6.03 29.25
C THR A 115 19.57 5.87 28.46
N LYS A 116 19.52 5.15 27.33
CA LYS A 116 20.62 4.98 26.38
C LYS A 116 20.11 5.17 24.96
N LYS A 117 21.03 5.36 24.02
CA LYS A 117 20.69 5.42 22.59
C LYS A 117 20.16 4.06 22.10
N ILE A 118 19.33 4.11 21.07
CA ILE A 118 18.87 2.89 20.38
C ILE A 118 20.05 2.25 19.64
N SER A 119 20.10 0.92 19.64
CA SER A 119 21.18 0.14 18.98
C SER A 119 21.16 0.36 17.45
N PRO A 120 22.32 0.65 16.81
CA PRO A 120 22.37 0.80 15.36
C PRO A 120 22.28 -0.57 14.67
N ALA A 121 21.78 -0.59 13.43
CA ALA A 121 21.86 -1.80 12.63
C ALA A 121 23.34 -2.12 12.32
N PRO A 122 23.78 -3.38 12.50
CA PRO A 122 25.15 -3.77 12.22
C PRO A 122 25.45 -3.66 10.73
N LEU A 123 26.74 -3.52 10.39
CA LEU A 123 27.19 -3.56 9.00
C LEU A 123 26.96 -4.95 8.40
N ALA A 124 26.53 -5.01 7.14
CA ALA A 124 26.43 -6.27 6.42
C ALA A 124 27.78 -6.96 6.40
N THR A 125 27.73 -8.26 6.62
CA THR A 125 28.89 -9.12 6.69
C THR A 125 28.80 -10.14 5.57
N ALA A 126 29.93 -10.44 4.92
CA ALA A 126 29.96 -11.38 3.82
C ALA A 126 29.53 -12.79 4.28
N THR A 127 28.60 -13.41 3.54
CA THR A 127 28.16 -14.80 3.75
C THR A 127 29.17 -15.80 3.16
N ASN A 128 30.45 -15.67 3.51
CA ASN A 128 31.55 -16.49 2.98
C ASN A 128 32.02 -17.59 3.94
N MET A 129 31.20 -17.93 4.94
CA MET A 129 31.48 -18.93 5.99
C MET A 129 32.75 -18.67 6.81
N LYS A 130 33.31 -17.46 6.75
CA LYS A 130 34.39 -17.03 7.64
C LYS A 130 33.78 -16.29 8.83
N ASN A 131 34.38 -16.49 10.00
CA ASN A 131 34.05 -15.67 11.16
C ASN A 131 34.42 -14.23 10.85
N ALA A 132 33.44 -13.34 10.92
CA ALA A 132 33.62 -11.92 10.80
C ALA A 132 32.95 -11.26 12.02
N GLU A 133 33.65 -10.30 12.59
CA GLU A 133 33.18 -9.56 13.75
C GLU A 133 32.00 -8.66 13.34
N VAL A 134 30.89 -8.77 14.08
CA VAL A 134 29.71 -7.92 13.87
C VAL A 134 30.04 -6.51 14.39
N LYS A 135 30.03 -5.53 13.49
CA LYS A 135 30.36 -4.14 13.82
C LYS A 135 29.11 -3.28 13.91
N PHE A 136 29.00 -2.57 15.02
CA PHE A 136 27.95 -1.59 15.30
C PHE A 136 28.55 -0.19 15.20
N VAL A 137 28.12 0.57 14.20
CA VAL A 137 28.62 1.93 13.92
C VAL A 137 27.44 2.89 13.96
N GLU A 138 27.58 4.02 14.69
CA GLU A 138 26.57 5.08 14.68
C GLU A 138 26.73 5.94 13.41
N GLY A 139 25.76 5.85 12.52
CA GLY A 139 25.70 6.59 11.26
C GLY A 139 25.29 8.05 11.44
N LYS A 140 25.05 8.74 10.32
CA LYS A 140 24.74 10.18 10.29
C LYS A 140 23.45 10.53 11.06
N ILE A 141 22.48 9.62 11.13
CA ILE A 141 21.20 9.84 11.82
C ILE A 141 21.43 10.17 13.30
N TYR A 142 22.40 9.53 13.96
CA TYR A 142 22.71 9.76 15.39
C TYR A 142 23.22 11.17 15.73
N ARG A 143 23.55 11.98 14.72
CA ARG A 143 23.99 13.37 14.88
C ARG A 143 22.89 14.36 14.49
N SER A 144 21.66 13.89 14.30
CA SER A 144 20.51 14.68 13.88
C SER A 144 19.53 14.89 15.03
N ASN A 145 18.86 16.04 15.03
CA ASN A 145 17.68 16.32 15.86
C ASN A 145 16.37 16.05 15.11
N LYS A 146 16.43 15.35 13.97
CA LYS A 146 15.24 14.95 13.21
C LYS A 146 14.80 13.56 13.64
N GLU A 147 13.50 13.35 13.67
CA GLU A 147 12.92 12.04 13.91
C GLU A 147 13.27 11.06 12.78
N TYR A 148 13.58 9.83 13.16
CA TYR A 148 13.87 8.71 12.29
C TYR A 148 12.96 7.51 12.65
N PRO A 149 12.26 6.90 11.69
CA PRO A 149 12.05 7.39 10.32
C PRO A 149 11.34 8.75 10.29
N GLN A 150 11.38 9.45 9.15
CA GLN A 150 10.80 10.80 9.03
C GLN A 150 9.28 10.81 8.85
N THR A 151 8.70 9.70 8.43
CA THR A 151 7.26 9.54 8.22
C THR A 151 6.74 8.44 9.13
N TRP A 152 5.42 8.40 9.34
CA TRP A 152 4.73 7.35 10.08
C TRP A 152 4.45 6.09 9.25
N ASN A 153 4.56 6.22 7.93
CA ASN A 153 4.40 5.12 7.01
C ASN A 153 5.25 5.33 5.75
N ASP A 154 5.47 4.24 5.03
CA ASP A 154 5.94 4.22 3.66
C ASP A 154 5.23 3.08 2.94
N TRP A 155 5.16 3.10 1.61
CA TRP A 155 4.56 1.99 0.88
C TRP A 155 5.19 1.83 -0.48
N ASN A 156 5.17 0.59 -0.96
CA ASN A 156 5.63 0.25 -2.28
C ASN A 156 4.73 -0.80 -2.90
N VAL A 157 4.74 -0.81 -4.23
CA VAL A 157 4.08 -1.81 -5.04
C VAL A 157 5.13 -2.67 -5.72
N GLY A 158 4.88 -3.97 -5.76
CA GLY A 158 5.68 -4.94 -6.50
C GLY A 158 4.78 -5.89 -7.27
N VAL A 159 5.31 -6.46 -8.35
CA VAL A 159 4.67 -7.56 -9.06
C VAL A 159 5.60 -8.75 -8.98
N GLY A 160 5.05 -9.93 -8.70
CA GLY A 160 5.83 -11.15 -8.55
C GLY A 160 4.98 -12.39 -8.79
N LEU A 161 5.51 -13.53 -8.38
CA LEU A 161 4.84 -14.83 -8.44
C LEU A 161 4.51 -15.31 -7.03
N ASP A 162 3.27 -15.72 -6.82
CA ASP A 162 2.86 -16.58 -5.71
C ASP A 162 2.55 -17.98 -6.25
N GLY A 163 3.51 -18.89 -6.10
CA GLY A 163 3.51 -20.13 -6.87
C GLY A 163 3.51 -19.83 -8.37
N ASP A 164 2.51 -20.31 -9.10
CA ASP A 164 2.36 -20.09 -10.55
C ASP A 164 1.52 -18.84 -10.90
N LYS A 165 0.98 -18.16 -9.88
CA LYS A 165 0.11 -16.99 -10.09
C LYS A 165 0.93 -15.73 -10.08
N HIS A 166 0.78 -14.92 -11.11
CA HIS A 166 1.34 -13.58 -11.08
C HIS A 166 0.45 -12.69 -10.20
N VAL A 167 1.06 -12.08 -9.18
CA VAL A 167 0.37 -11.30 -8.14
C VAL A 167 0.93 -9.88 -8.09
N PHE A 168 0.03 -8.93 -7.89
CA PHE A 168 0.36 -7.54 -7.56
C PHE A 168 0.32 -7.38 -6.03
N TYR A 169 1.44 -6.98 -5.44
CA TYR A 169 1.58 -6.75 -4.01
C TYR A 169 1.61 -5.27 -3.70
N LEU A 170 0.79 -4.83 -2.75
CA LEU A 170 0.98 -3.57 -2.04
C LEU A 170 1.54 -3.88 -0.66
N SER A 171 2.74 -3.39 -0.36
CA SER A 171 3.33 -3.47 0.97
C SER A 171 3.33 -2.10 1.62
N VAL A 172 2.65 -1.98 2.75
CA VAL A 172 2.59 -0.75 3.56
C VAL A 172 3.38 -0.97 4.83
N GLN A 173 4.42 -0.17 5.02
CA GLN A 173 5.25 -0.12 6.20
C GLN A 173 4.67 0.91 7.16
N LEU A 174 4.38 0.50 8.38
CA LEU A 174 3.80 1.30 9.46
C LEU A 174 4.83 1.42 10.57
N TYR A 175 5.21 2.66 10.91
CA TYR A 175 6.25 2.97 11.88
C TYR A 175 5.62 3.48 13.19
N PRO A 176 5.19 2.62 14.12
CA PRO A 176 4.52 3.03 15.36
C PRO A 176 5.43 3.81 16.30
N THR A 177 6.73 3.83 16.04
CA THR A 177 7.74 4.46 16.88
C THR A 177 8.78 5.15 16.01
N ARG A 178 9.11 6.39 16.37
CA ARG A 178 10.10 7.24 15.70
C ARG A 178 11.05 7.79 16.75
N TYR A 179 12.33 7.88 16.43
CA TYR A 179 13.39 8.23 17.37
C TYR A 179 14.04 9.56 16.98
N ASN A 180 14.20 10.46 17.96
CA ASN A 180 15.03 11.65 17.83
C ASN A 180 16.37 11.41 18.57
N PRO A 181 17.48 11.21 17.84
CA PRO A 181 18.76 10.91 18.48
C PRO A 181 19.37 12.07 19.26
N GLY A 182 19.09 13.32 18.84
CA GLY A 182 19.61 14.52 19.49
C GLY A 182 19.03 14.76 20.88
N GLU A 183 17.74 14.44 21.05
CA GLU A 183 17.05 14.52 22.34
C GLU A 183 17.06 13.19 23.10
N ASN A 184 17.46 12.09 22.44
CA ASN A 184 17.42 10.73 22.95
C ASN A 184 16.04 10.29 23.45
N LYS A 185 14.99 10.65 22.71
CA LYS A 185 13.60 10.32 22.99
C LYS A 185 12.93 9.65 21.82
N ILE A 186 11.88 8.89 22.08
CA ILE A 186 11.01 8.35 21.04
C ILE A 186 9.63 8.97 21.11
N THR A 187 9.07 9.21 19.93
CA THR A 187 7.68 9.57 19.71
C THR A 187 6.97 8.32 19.20
N TYR A 188 5.83 7.96 19.78
CA TYR A 188 5.09 6.75 19.43
C TYR A 188 3.59 6.97 19.42
N VAL A 189 2.89 6.09 18.70
CA VAL A 189 1.43 6.02 18.62
C VAL A 189 0.98 4.61 18.97
N THR A 190 -0.23 4.48 19.52
CA THR A 190 -0.81 3.18 19.91
C THR A 190 -1.76 2.64 18.85
N ASP A 191 -2.20 3.48 17.92
CA ASP A 191 -3.18 3.10 16.92
C ASP A 191 -2.79 3.69 15.57
N MET A 192 -2.91 2.90 14.51
CA MET A 192 -2.82 3.35 13.13
C MET A 192 -3.97 2.79 12.32
N GLU A 193 -4.63 3.65 11.55
CA GLU A 193 -5.71 3.30 10.64
C GLU A 193 -5.21 3.43 9.21
N LEU A 194 -5.11 2.29 8.52
CA LEU A 194 -4.73 2.17 7.12
C LEU A 194 -5.99 2.13 6.26
N LYS A 195 -6.07 3.01 5.28
CA LYS A 195 -7.10 3.04 4.25
C LYS A 195 -6.45 2.99 2.87
N VAL A 196 -6.78 1.94 2.10
CA VAL A 196 -6.31 1.76 0.73
C VAL A 196 -7.49 1.84 -0.22
N LYS A 197 -7.45 2.78 -1.16
CA LYS A 197 -8.39 2.85 -2.28
C LYS A 197 -7.73 2.28 -3.52
N TYR A 198 -8.43 1.44 -4.25
CA TYR A 198 -7.91 0.81 -5.45
C TYR A 198 -9.01 0.53 -6.46
N THR A 199 -8.59 0.33 -7.71
CA THR A 199 -9.44 -0.06 -8.82
C THR A 199 -8.96 -1.41 -9.34
N PRO A 200 -9.77 -2.48 -9.26
CA PRO A 200 -9.43 -3.75 -9.90
C PRO A 200 -9.46 -3.60 -11.43
N PRO A 201 -8.71 -4.45 -12.16
CA PRO A 201 -8.73 -4.42 -13.62
C PRO A 201 -10.11 -4.86 -14.15
N SER A 202 -10.59 -4.22 -15.22
CA SER A 202 -11.88 -4.59 -15.85
C SER A 202 -11.82 -5.91 -16.61
N LYS A 203 -10.62 -6.34 -17.02
CA LYS A 203 -10.30 -7.65 -17.59
C LYS A 203 -8.97 -8.11 -17.00
N PRO A 204 -8.78 -9.42 -16.72
CA PRO A 204 -7.47 -9.90 -16.28
C PRO A 204 -6.39 -9.47 -17.30
N LEU A 205 -5.30 -8.86 -16.85
CA LEU A 205 -4.22 -8.45 -17.76
C LEU A 205 -3.41 -9.64 -18.28
N LEU A 206 -3.39 -10.74 -17.53
CA LEU A 206 -2.74 -11.98 -17.91
C LEU A 206 -3.83 -13.03 -18.10
N THR A 207 -4.30 -13.18 -19.34
CA THR A 207 -5.24 -14.23 -19.74
C THR A 207 -4.50 -15.30 -20.53
N ASN A 208 -4.02 -16.33 -19.84
CA ASN A 208 -3.47 -17.57 -20.40
C ASN A 208 -2.28 -17.47 -21.38
N GLU A 209 -1.61 -18.61 -21.52
CA GLU A 209 -0.30 -18.88 -22.16
C GLU A 209 -0.22 -18.63 -23.67
N LEU A 210 -1.26 -18.07 -24.29
CA LEU A 210 -1.35 -17.83 -25.73
C LEU A 210 -1.35 -16.33 -25.99
N TYR A 211 -0.20 -15.84 -26.43
CA TYR A 211 -0.01 -14.46 -26.88
C TYR A 211 0.74 -14.48 -28.20
N ASP A 212 0.52 -13.44 -28.99
CA ASP A 212 1.35 -13.17 -30.16
C ASP A 212 2.51 -12.26 -29.74
N LEU A 213 3.72 -12.53 -30.22
CA LEU A 213 4.92 -11.76 -29.91
C LEU A 213 5.28 -10.85 -31.09
N LEU A 214 5.20 -9.54 -30.90
CA LEU A 214 5.77 -8.55 -31.83
C LEU A 214 7.16 -8.12 -31.33
N ILE A 215 8.17 -8.33 -32.17
CA ILE A 215 9.53 -7.85 -31.92
C ILE A 215 9.74 -6.58 -32.75
N ILE A 216 10.10 -5.47 -32.09
CA ILE A 216 10.43 -4.21 -32.78
C ILE A 216 11.92 -3.95 -32.57
N ALA A 217 12.70 -4.07 -33.63
CA ALA A 217 14.15 -3.90 -33.60
C ALA A 217 14.67 -3.17 -34.86
N PRO A 218 15.84 -2.51 -34.78
CA PRO A 218 16.55 -2.04 -35.97
C PRO A 218 16.82 -3.18 -36.96
N SER A 219 16.73 -2.91 -38.26
CA SER A 219 16.84 -3.94 -39.31
C SER A 219 18.18 -4.67 -39.34
N GLU A 220 19.24 -4.04 -38.82
CA GLU A 220 20.56 -4.66 -38.67
C GLU A 220 20.57 -5.87 -37.71
N PHE A 221 19.58 -5.98 -36.81
CA PHE A 221 19.44 -7.11 -35.89
C PHE A 221 18.51 -8.21 -36.40
N SER A 222 17.88 -8.04 -37.57
CA SER A 222 16.85 -8.97 -38.05
C SER A 222 17.38 -10.39 -38.18
N ASP A 223 18.56 -10.57 -38.79
CA ASP A 223 19.19 -11.88 -38.96
C ASP A 223 19.52 -12.54 -37.60
N GLY A 224 19.95 -11.76 -36.61
CA GLY A 224 20.27 -12.25 -35.27
C GLY A 224 19.04 -12.61 -34.42
N LEU A 225 17.88 -12.04 -34.74
CA LEU A 225 16.61 -12.28 -34.03
C LEU A 225 15.81 -13.43 -34.65
N GLN A 226 16.11 -13.84 -35.88
CA GLN A 226 15.43 -14.94 -36.56
C GLN A 226 15.38 -16.24 -35.74
N PRO A 227 16.44 -16.68 -35.03
CA PRO A 227 16.37 -17.87 -34.17
C PRO A 227 15.36 -17.74 -33.02
N LEU A 228 15.16 -16.52 -32.49
CA LEU A 228 14.17 -16.27 -31.44
C LEU A 228 12.75 -16.37 -32.02
N VAL A 229 12.52 -15.81 -33.21
CA VAL A 229 11.24 -15.90 -33.93
C VAL A 229 10.86 -17.37 -34.17
N GLU A 230 11.79 -18.15 -34.72
CA GLU A 230 11.58 -19.58 -35.00
C GLU A 230 11.34 -20.39 -33.73
N HIS A 231 12.13 -20.15 -32.68
CA HIS A 231 11.96 -20.82 -31.39
C HIS A 231 10.58 -20.55 -30.79
N LYS A 232 10.07 -19.31 -30.86
CA LYS A 232 8.76 -18.97 -30.31
C LYS A 232 7.61 -19.55 -31.13
N ASN A 233 7.68 -19.46 -32.45
CA ASN A 233 6.73 -20.11 -33.34
C ASN A 233 6.69 -21.64 -33.13
N SER A 234 7.84 -22.29 -32.87
CA SER A 234 7.88 -23.73 -32.57
C SER A 234 7.24 -24.12 -31.23
N HIS A 235 7.00 -23.16 -30.35
CA HIS A 235 6.31 -23.32 -29.07
C HIS A 235 4.88 -22.76 -29.11
N ASN A 236 4.30 -22.61 -30.32
CA ASN A 236 2.95 -22.08 -30.56
C ASN A 236 2.72 -20.66 -30.03
N VAL A 237 3.76 -19.83 -30.07
CA VAL A 237 3.69 -18.38 -29.81
C VAL A 237 3.91 -17.68 -31.14
N ASP A 238 2.83 -17.25 -31.79
CA ASP A 238 2.87 -16.59 -33.10
C ASP A 238 3.73 -15.33 -33.00
N THR A 239 4.89 -15.35 -33.66
CA THR A 239 5.92 -14.31 -33.51
C THR A 239 6.20 -13.62 -34.83
N ILE A 240 6.10 -12.30 -34.79
CA ILE A 240 6.34 -11.38 -35.91
C ILE A 240 7.51 -10.47 -35.52
N LEU A 241 8.47 -10.34 -36.43
CA LEU A 241 9.59 -9.41 -36.35
C LEU A 241 9.40 -8.26 -37.33
#